data_AF-A0A268TFL9-F1
#
_entry.id   AF-A0A268TFL9-F1
#
_cell.length_a   1.000
_cell.length_b   1.000
_cell.length_c   1.000
_cell.angle_alpha   90.00
_cell.angle_beta   90.00
_cell.angle_gamma   90.00
#
_symmetry.space_group_name_H-M   'P 1'
#
loop_
_entity.id
_entity.type
_entity.pdbx_description
1 polymer ?
#
loop_
_entity_poly.entity_id
_entity_poly.type
_entity_poly.pdbx_seq_one_letter_code
_entity_poly.pdbx_strand_id
1 'polypeptide(L)'
;MLKPIVEKLHSQQHTINILTDTPSFEFKKLGLEGKNIYQTFGQLLGEMISLEEFMKKSHSKNQAFFIPKDIIVLSKQSVFFNPKDQAMKEELSDTLACIQALQNNQYGYKKAIESKDFVIYVKSPYKDKQ
;
A
#
# COMPACT_ATOMS: atom_id res chain seq x y z
N MET A 1 14.59 6.01 5.09
CA MET A 1 13.73 6.49 3.97
C MET A 1 12.30 6.78 4.42
N LEU A 2 11.64 5.93 5.21
CA LEU A 2 10.26 6.19 5.70
C LEU A 2 10.12 7.28 6.77
N LYS A 3 11.16 7.51 7.58
CA LYS A 3 11.16 8.48 8.70
C LYS A 3 10.58 9.87 8.36
N PRO A 4 11.06 10.60 7.33
CA PRO A 4 10.50 11.93 7.01
C PRO A 4 9.03 11.88 6.56
N ILE A 5 8.59 10.80 5.91
CA ILE A 5 7.18 10.61 5.51
C ILE A 5 6.32 10.41 6.75
N VAL A 6 6.76 9.53 7.65
CA VAL A 6 6.03 9.18 8.87
C VAL A 6 5.98 10.37 9.83
N GLU A 7 7.07 11.12 10.00
CA GLU A 7 7.10 12.35 10.80
C GLU A 7 6.13 13.42 10.28
N LYS A 8 6.04 13.58 8.95
CA LYS A 8 5.08 14.50 8.32
C LYS A 8 3.63 14.08 8.56
N LEU A 9 3.33 12.78 8.58
CA LEU A 9 1.98 12.29 8.84
C LEU A 9 1.63 12.37 10.34
N HIS A 10 2.59 12.11 11.23
CA HIS A 10 2.40 12.24 12.69
C HIS A 10 2.07 13.66 13.12
N SER A 11 2.67 14.68 12.48
CA SER A 11 2.36 16.09 12.79
C SER A 11 0.89 16.47 12.50
N GLN A 12 0.16 15.62 11.76
CA GLN A 12 -1.26 15.78 11.44
C GLN A 12 -2.19 15.01 12.40
N GLN A 13 -1.65 14.42 13.49
CA GLN A 13 -2.40 13.63 14.48
C GLN A 13 -3.20 12.46 13.88
N HIS A 14 -2.72 11.90 12.75
CA HIS A 14 -3.36 10.78 12.08
C HIS A 14 -2.74 9.44 12.51
N THR A 15 -3.56 8.40 12.69
CA THR A 15 -3.05 7.04 12.89
C THR A 15 -2.53 6.51 11.56
N ILE A 16 -1.23 6.24 11.47
CA ILE A 16 -0.60 5.81 10.22
C ILE A 16 -0.72 4.29 10.08
N ASN A 17 -1.24 3.84 8.94
CA ASN A 17 -1.29 2.43 8.55
C ASN A 17 -0.44 2.17 7.30
N ILE A 18 0.39 1.14 7.33
CA ILE A 18 1.29 0.76 6.23
C ILE A 18 0.87 -0.60 5.68
N LEU A 19 0.62 -0.66 4.38
CA LEU A 19 0.52 -1.93 3.64
C LEU A 19 1.89 -2.29 3.06
N THR A 20 2.34 -3.53 3.24
CA THR A 20 3.64 -3.96 2.72
C THR A 20 3.68 -5.44 2.35
N ASP A 21 4.50 -5.81 1.38
CA ASP A 21 4.85 -7.21 1.11
C ASP A 21 6.15 -7.65 1.82
N THR A 22 6.80 -6.72 2.52
CA THR A 22 8.09 -6.92 3.18
C THR A 22 8.20 -6.07 4.46
N PRO A 23 7.79 -6.60 5.62
CA PRO A 23 7.88 -5.86 6.89
C PRO A 23 9.31 -5.80 7.45
N SER A 24 10.33 -5.74 6.58
CA SER A 24 11.76 -5.74 6.93
C SER A 24 12.30 -4.34 7.26
N PHE A 25 11.52 -3.54 7.98
CA PHE A 25 11.90 -2.19 8.41
C PHE A 25 11.59 -1.94 9.88
N GLU A 26 12.39 -1.08 10.52
CA GLU A 26 12.30 -0.80 11.96
C GLU A 26 11.12 0.12 12.32
N PHE A 27 9.89 -0.32 12.07
CA PHE A 27 8.66 0.46 12.25
C PHE A 27 8.48 1.01 13.68
N LYS A 28 8.99 0.29 14.70
CA LYS A 28 8.99 0.78 16.09
C LYS A 28 9.78 2.07 16.27
N LYS A 29 10.90 2.25 15.53
CA LYS A 29 11.68 3.50 15.55
C LYS A 29 10.95 4.66 14.84
N LEU A 30 9.88 4.37 14.11
CA LEU A 30 9.01 5.34 13.46
C LEU A 30 7.79 5.69 14.34
N GLY A 31 7.73 5.19 15.57
CA GLY A 31 6.58 5.37 16.47
C GLY A 31 5.34 4.57 16.05
N LEU A 32 5.51 3.50 15.27
CA LEU A 32 4.43 2.62 14.83
C LEU A 32 4.43 1.32 15.64
N GLU A 33 3.25 0.72 15.77
CA GLU A 33 3.05 -0.58 16.40
C GLU A 33 2.78 -1.67 15.36
N GLY A 34 2.83 -2.95 15.76
CA GLY A 34 2.52 -4.06 14.85
C GLY A 34 1.12 -3.97 14.23
N LYS A 35 0.14 -3.42 14.96
CA LYS A 35 -1.23 -3.18 14.47
C LYS A 35 -1.33 -2.18 13.31
N ASN A 36 -0.28 -1.39 13.09
CA ASN A 36 -0.20 -0.43 11.99
C ASN A 36 0.38 -1.06 10.71
N ILE A 37 0.92 -2.28 10.79
CA ILE A 37 1.63 -2.93 9.69
C ILE A 37 0.76 -4.05 9.14
N TYR A 38 0.28 -3.86 7.92
CA TYR A 38 -0.56 -4.79 7.19
C TYR A 38 0.31 -5.48 6.16
N GLN A 39 0.63 -6.73 6.40
CA GLN A 39 1.42 -7.52 5.46
C GLN A 39 0.52 -8.19 4.43
N THR A 40 0.94 -8.17 3.17
CA THR A 40 0.38 -9.01 2.12
C THR A 40 1.38 -10.06 1.66
N PHE A 41 0.87 -11.21 1.21
CA PHE A 41 1.68 -12.35 0.79
C PHE A 41 1.29 -12.78 -0.62
N GLY A 42 2.17 -12.55 -1.59
CA GLY A 42 2.03 -13.06 -2.96
C GLY A 42 0.92 -12.40 -3.81
N GLN A 43 0.04 -11.58 -3.22
CA GLN A 43 -1.01 -10.86 -3.94
C GLN A 43 -1.12 -9.41 -3.46
N LEU A 44 -1.55 -8.51 -4.34
CA LEU A 44 -1.91 -7.14 -3.98
C LEU A 44 -3.22 -6.82 -4.69
N LEU A 45 -4.31 -6.67 -3.93
CA LEU A 45 -5.64 -6.49 -4.51
C LEU A 45 -6.17 -5.09 -4.26
N GLY A 46 -7.01 -4.60 -5.19
CA GLY A 46 -7.62 -3.27 -5.09
C GLY A 46 -8.41 -3.06 -3.79
N GLU A 47 -9.08 -4.10 -3.29
CA GLU A 47 -9.84 -4.07 -2.02
C GLU A 47 -8.97 -3.86 -0.76
N MET A 48 -7.66 -4.11 -0.85
CA MET A 48 -6.72 -3.83 0.24
C MET A 48 -6.32 -2.35 0.29
N ILE A 49 -6.57 -1.61 -0.79
CA ILE A 49 -6.06 -0.25 -1.01
C ILE A 49 -7.21 0.77 -1.11
N SER A 50 -8.33 0.38 -1.72
CA SER A 50 -9.47 1.25 -2.02
C SER A 50 -10.74 0.75 -1.33
N LEU A 51 -11.39 1.65 -0.59
CA LEU A 51 -12.70 1.40 -0.02
C LEU A 51 -13.72 1.08 -1.12
N GLU A 52 -13.66 1.75 -2.26
CA GLU A 52 -14.59 1.50 -3.37
C GLU A 52 -14.47 0.05 -3.87
N GLU A 53 -13.24 -0.43 -4.07
CA GLU A 53 -13.00 -1.81 -4.52
C GLU A 53 -13.37 -2.81 -3.43
N PHE A 54 -13.09 -2.49 -2.15
CA PHE A 54 -13.51 -3.30 -1.01
C PHE A 54 -15.04 -3.46 -0.97
N MET A 55 -15.79 -2.38 -1.20
CA MET A 55 -17.26 -2.41 -1.16
C MET A 55 -17.87 -3.17 -2.35
N LYS A 56 -17.15 -3.24 -3.49
CA LYS A 56 -17.57 -4.04 -4.66
C LYS A 56 -17.35 -5.54 -4.43
N LYS A 57 -16.19 -5.92 -3.88
CA LYS A 57 -15.76 -7.34 -3.78
C LYS A 57 -16.08 -8.00 -2.42
N SER A 58 -16.13 -7.25 -1.32
CA SER A 58 -16.38 -7.80 0.01
C SER A 58 -17.81 -8.34 0.15
N HIS A 59 -17.94 -9.60 0.62
CA HIS A 59 -19.23 -10.18 0.96
C HIS A 59 -19.98 -9.39 2.04
N SER A 60 -19.25 -8.78 2.98
CA SER A 60 -19.85 -8.02 4.08
C SER A 60 -20.37 -6.65 3.66
N LYS A 61 -19.79 -6.08 2.59
CA LYS A 61 -19.98 -4.67 2.16
C LYS A 61 -20.03 -3.69 3.34
N ASN A 62 -19.26 -3.95 4.38
CA ASN A 62 -19.28 -3.17 5.60
C ASN A 62 -17.98 -2.38 5.71
N GLN A 63 -18.10 -1.06 5.53
CA GLN A 63 -16.99 -0.12 5.60
C GLN A 63 -16.20 -0.19 6.92
N ALA A 64 -16.83 -0.61 8.02
CA ALA A 64 -16.15 -0.72 9.33
C ALA A 64 -15.00 -1.76 9.32
N PHE A 65 -15.00 -2.71 8.38
CA PHE A 65 -13.92 -3.68 8.22
C PHE A 65 -12.81 -3.20 7.27
N PHE A 66 -13.02 -2.07 6.58
CA PHE A 66 -11.99 -1.50 5.74
C PHE A 66 -11.06 -0.63 6.58
N ILE A 67 -9.78 -0.99 6.58
CA ILE A 67 -8.75 -0.22 7.27
C ILE A 67 -8.02 0.63 6.23
N PRO A 68 -8.13 1.97 6.26
CA PRO A 68 -7.43 2.83 5.32
C PRO A 68 -5.92 2.70 5.50
N LYS A 69 -5.19 2.76 4.39
CA LYS A 69 -3.72 2.70 4.37
C LYS A 69 -3.17 4.05 3.96
N ASP A 70 -2.14 4.52 4.63
CA ASP A 70 -1.51 5.81 4.32
C ASP A 70 -0.28 5.62 3.45
N ILE A 71 0.42 4.51 3.66
CA ILE A 71 1.67 4.19 2.97
C ILE A 71 1.57 2.78 2.42
N ILE A 72 2.07 2.59 1.20
CA ILE A 72 2.26 1.27 0.59
C ILE A 72 3.75 1.12 0.31
N VAL A 73 4.37 0.08 0.85
CA VAL A 73 5.79 -0.24 0.67
C VAL A 73 5.91 -1.59 -0.03
N LEU A 74 6.37 -1.59 -1.27
CA LEU A 74 6.51 -2.81 -2.06
C LEU A 74 7.99 -3.09 -2.36
N SER A 75 8.40 -4.35 -2.19
CA SER A 75 9.72 -4.84 -2.63
C SER A 75 9.76 -4.98 -4.14
N LYS A 76 10.81 -4.45 -4.78
CA LYS A 76 11.10 -4.73 -6.20
C LYS A 76 11.58 -6.17 -6.45
N GLN A 77 11.92 -6.89 -5.39
CA GLN A 77 12.22 -8.33 -5.47
C GLN A 77 10.95 -9.19 -5.33
N SER A 78 9.80 -8.58 -5.05
CA SER A 78 8.53 -9.28 -5.00
C SER A 78 8.11 -9.76 -6.38
N VAL A 79 7.29 -10.81 -6.40
CA VAL A 79 6.65 -11.37 -7.60
C VAL A 79 5.91 -10.29 -8.41
N PHE A 80 5.53 -9.20 -7.76
CA PHE A 80 4.90 -8.01 -8.32
C PHE A 80 5.73 -7.34 -9.43
N PHE A 81 7.06 -7.37 -9.33
CA PHE A 81 7.96 -6.64 -10.24
C PHE A 81 8.91 -7.55 -11.01
N ASN A 82 8.86 -8.87 -10.80
CA ASN A 82 9.74 -9.83 -11.46
C ASN A 82 9.01 -10.60 -12.59
N PRO A 83 9.33 -10.35 -13.88
CA PRO A 83 8.61 -10.94 -15.01
C PRO A 83 8.68 -12.48 -15.08
N LYS A 84 9.76 -13.08 -14.52
CA LYS A 84 9.93 -14.53 -14.52
C LYS A 84 8.90 -15.24 -13.65
N ASP A 85 8.44 -14.57 -12.59
CA ASP A 85 7.44 -15.10 -11.66
C ASP A 85 6.00 -14.79 -12.15
N GLN A 86 5.84 -13.74 -12.97
CA GLN A 86 4.57 -13.36 -13.60
C GLN A 86 4.10 -14.34 -14.70
N ALA A 87 5.01 -15.12 -15.28
CA ALA A 87 4.67 -16.13 -16.28
C ALA A 87 3.92 -17.34 -15.69
N MET A 88 3.83 -17.45 -14.37
CA MET A 88 3.09 -18.51 -13.70
C MET A 88 1.83 -17.94 -13.04
N LYS A 89 0.67 -18.25 -13.67
CA LYS A 89 -0.71 -18.23 -13.15
C LYS A 89 -1.59 -17.02 -13.47
N GLU A 90 -2.79 -17.34 -13.94
CA GLU A 90 -3.98 -16.46 -14.00
C GLU A 90 -4.26 -15.75 -12.65
N GLU A 91 -3.84 -16.34 -11.53
CA GLU A 91 -3.95 -15.78 -10.17
C GLU A 91 -3.21 -14.44 -9.96
N LEU A 92 -2.29 -14.05 -10.86
CA LEU A 92 -1.56 -12.78 -10.77
C LEU A 92 -2.22 -11.64 -11.55
N SER A 93 -3.24 -11.88 -12.38
CA SER A 93 -3.85 -10.84 -13.23
C SER A 93 -4.38 -9.66 -12.41
N ASP A 94 -5.10 -9.96 -11.33
CA ASP A 94 -5.68 -8.95 -10.43
C ASP A 94 -4.58 -8.16 -9.70
N THR A 95 -3.47 -8.83 -9.39
CA THR A 95 -2.31 -8.19 -8.74
C THR A 95 -1.61 -7.23 -9.69
N LEU A 96 -1.36 -7.65 -10.94
CA LEU A 96 -0.77 -6.81 -11.96
C LEU A 96 -1.66 -5.60 -12.29
N ALA A 97 -2.97 -5.83 -12.43
CA ALA A 97 -3.94 -4.76 -12.64
C ALA A 97 -3.94 -3.77 -11.46
N CYS A 98 -3.87 -4.27 -10.22
CA CYS A 98 -3.80 -3.42 -9.04
C CYS A 98 -2.52 -2.58 -8.98
N ILE A 99 -1.36 -3.18 -9.30
CA ILE A 99 -0.07 -2.46 -9.36
C ILE A 99 -0.12 -1.39 -10.45
N GLN A 100 -0.66 -1.71 -11.63
CA GLN A 100 -0.78 -0.75 -12.72
C GLN A 100 -1.74 0.39 -12.35
N ALA A 101 -2.87 0.09 -11.70
CA ALA A 101 -3.79 1.09 -11.17
C ALA A 101 -3.12 1.99 -10.11
N LEU A 102 -2.29 1.41 -9.22
CA LEU A 102 -1.52 2.12 -8.22
C LEU A 102 -0.48 3.06 -8.87
N GLN A 103 0.25 2.58 -9.89
CA GLN A 103 1.20 3.37 -10.67
C GLN A 103 0.51 4.53 -11.40
N ASN A 104 -0.72 4.30 -11.88
CA ASN A 104 -1.56 5.31 -12.54
C ASN A 104 -2.32 6.22 -11.56
N ASN A 105 -2.03 6.17 -10.25
CA ASN A 105 -2.67 6.97 -9.21
C ASN A 105 -4.21 6.81 -9.13
N GLN A 106 -4.75 5.67 -9.58
CA GLN A 106 -6.20 5.43 -9.59
C GLN A 106 -6.78 5.26 -8.18
N TYR A 107 -5.93 4.90 -7.21
CA TYR A 107 -6.32 4.80 -5.81
C TYR A 107 -5.99 6.05 -4.98
N GLY A 108 -5.55 7.15 -5.60
CA GLY A 108 -5.17 8.37 -4.89
C GLY A 108 -3.85 8.25 -4.11
N TYR A 109 -2.95 7.38 -4.53
CA TYR A 109 -1.59 7.27 -4.00
C TYR A 109 -0.58 7.78 -5.02
N LYS A 110 0.36 8.61 -4.55
CA LYS A 110 1.49 9.05 -5.37
C LYS A 110 2.74 8.29 -4.96
N LYS A 111 3.55 7.92 -5.96
CA LYS A 111 4.90 7.38 -5.73
C LYS A 111 5.75 8.48 -5.08
N ALA A 112 6.18 8.27 -3.85
CA ALA A 112 6.97 9.22 -3.08
C ALA A 112 8.47 8.95 -3.21
N ILE A 113 8.87 7.68 -3.18
CA ILE A 113 10.26 7.25 -3.24
C ILE A 113 10.35 5.97 -4.07
N GLU A 114 11.41 5.86 -4.86
CA GLU A 114 11.80 4.64 -5.55
C GLU A 114 13.30 4.42 -5.35
N SER A 115 13.66 3.24 -4.86
CA SER A 115 15.06 2.81 -4.75
C SER A 115 15.31 1.58 -5.63
N LYS A 116 16.50 0.99 -5.52
CA LYS A 116 16.81 -0.29 -6.17
C LYS A 116 15.96 -1.43 -5.61
N ASP A 117 15.63 -1.38 -4.33
CA ASP A 117 15.04 -2.49 -3.60
C ASP A 117 13.54 -2.31 -3.32
N PHE A 118 13.06 -1.06 -3.26
CA PHE A 118 11.67 -0.77 -2.86
C PHE A 118 11.05 0.38 -3.66
N VAL A 119 9.73 0.37 -3.70
CA VAL A 119 8.91 1.53 -4.09
C VAL A 119 7.96 1.88 -2.94
N ILE A 120 7.84 3.17 -2.65
CA ILE A 120 6.99 3.69 -1.60
C ILE A 120 5.95 4.61 -2.23
N TYR A 121 4.68 4.28 -2.01
CA TYR A 121 3.55 5.11 -2.34
C TYR A 121 2.96 5.71 -1.07
N VAL A 122 2.55 6.96 -1.14
CA VAL A 122 1.89 7.67 -0.05
C VAL A 122 0.55 8.14 -0.54
N LYS A 123 -0.49 7.96 0.27
CA LYS A 123 -1.81 8.51 -0.01
C LYS A 123 -1.64 10.01 -0.20
N SER A 124 -1.95 10.50 -1.40
CA SER A 124 -1.90 11.94 -1.63
C SER A 124 -2.85 12.62 -0.66
N PRO A 125 -2.52 13.82 -0.16
CA PRO A 125 -3.37 14.48 0.81
C PRO A 125 -4.78 14.56 0.22
N TYR A 126 -5.69 13.97 0.97
CA TYR A 126 -7.06 14.42 1.08
C TYR A 126 -7.08 15.96 0.99
N LYS A 127 -7.65 16.47 -0.11
CA LYS A 127 -7.77 17.89 -0.50
C LYS A 127 -6.50 18.73 -0.26
N ASP A 128 -5.81 19.05 -1.36
CA ASP A 128 -5.27 20.41 -1.47
C ASP A 128 -6.46 21.36 -1.21
N LYS A 129 -6.49 22.02 -0.06
CA LYS A 129 -7.33 23.21 0.09
C LYS A 129 -6.80 24.21 -0.94
N GLN A 130 -7.51 24.35 -2.05
CA GLN A 130 -7.51 25.56 -2.85
C GLN A 130 -8.08 26.70 -1.99
#